data_AF-A0A2N0NBD1-F1
#
_entry.id   AF-A0A2N0NBD1-F1
#
_cell.length_a   1.000
_cell.length_b   1.000
_cell.length_c   1.000
_cell.angle_alpha   90.00
_cell.angle_beta   90.00
_cell.angle_gamma   90.00
#
_symmetry.space_group_name_H-M   'P 1'
#
loop_
_entity.id
_entity.type
_entity.pdbx_description
1 polymer ?
#
loop_
_entity_poly.entity_id
_entity_poly.type
_entity_poly.pdbx_seq_one_letter_code
_entity_poly.pdbx_strand_id
1 'polypeptide(L)'
;MNWETKIRFALDICCGISYLNDCQILHHDIQSANILVNINEKIKITNFGSSKKFYDLTRNISPNIENVRYMAPEKLLTDNNTKKEKVPYDLKLLEHYYGKSLN
;
A
#
# COMPACT_ATOMS: atom_id res chain seq x y z
N MET A 1 4.00 -11.14 19.26
CA MET A 1 4.49 -11.84 18.05
C MET A 1 6.00 -11.70 17.97
N ASN A 2 6.73 -12.81 17.93
CA ASN A 2 8.19 -12.80 17.84
C ASN A 2 8.66 -12.49 16.40
N TRP A 3 9.97 -12.32 16.21
CA TRP A 3 10.53 -11.97 14.90
C TRP A 3 10.41 -13.09 13.86
N GLU A 4 10.50 -14.34 14.30
CA GLU A 4 10.34 -15.51 13.44
C GLU A 4 8.94 -15.56 12.81
N THR A 5 7.89 -15.36 13.62
CA THR A 5 6.52 -15.26 13.11
C THR A 5 6.35 -14.09 12.16
N LYS A 6 6.96 -12.92 12.45
CA LYS A 6 6.92 -11.74 11.56
C LYS A 6 7.55 -12.04 10.20
N ILE A 7 8.71 -12.71 10.17
CA ILE A 7 9.38 -13.11 8.93
C ILE A 7 8.50 -14.07 8.14
N ARG A 8 7.92 -15.08 8.80
CA ARG A 8 7.03 -16.04 8.15
C ARG A 8 5.78 -15.36 7.56
N PHE A 9 5.19 -14.41 8.28
CA PHE A 9 4.05 -13.65 7.79
C PHE A 9 4.43 -12.76 6.60
N ALA A 10 5.58 -12.08 6.66
CA ALA A 10 6.08 -11.29 5.54
C ALA A 10 6.32 -12.17 4.30
N LEU A 11 6.86 -13.37 4.47
CA LEU A 11 7.04 -14.33 3.39
C LEU A 11 5.70 -14.76 2.77
N ASP A 12 4.72 -15.13 3.59
CA ASP A 12 3.39 -15.51 3.09
C ASP A 12 2.71 -14.36 2.32
N ILE A 13 2.85 -13.10 2.81
CA ILE A 13 2.35 -11.91 2.12
C ILE A 13 3.05 -11.74 0.76
N CYS A 14 4.38 -11.83 0.71
CA CYS A 14 5.15 -11.72 -0.53
C CYS A 14 4.77 -12.81 -1.54
N CYS A 15 4.60 -14.06 -1.09
CA CYS A 15 4.11 -15.16 -1.94
C CYS A 15 2.72 -14.87 -2.50
N GLY A 16 1.80 -14.36 -1.66
CA GLY A 16 0.48 -13.95 -2.11
C GLY A 16 0.52 -12.84 -3.15
N ILE A 17 1.35 -11.80 -2.94
CA ILE A 17 1.55 -10.71 -3.90
C ILE A 17 2.16 -11.23 -5.20
N SER A 18 3.15 -12.12 -5.14
CA SER A 18 3.76 -12.75 -6.32
C SER A 18 2.72 -13.53 -7.13
N TYR A 19 1.86 -14.30 -6.46
CA TYR A 19 0.78 -15.01 -7.13
C TYR A 19 -0.20 -14.06 -7.83
N LEU A 20 -0.57 -12.94 -7.21
CA LEU A 20 -1.42 -11.93 -7.85
C LEU A 20 -0.74 -11.32 -9.08
N ASN A 21 0.56 -11.05 -9.01
CA ASN A 21 1.36 -10.57 -10.13
C ASN A 21 1.36 -11.58 -11.30
N ASP A 22 1.53 -12.88 -11.02
CA ASP A 22 1.48 -13.94 -12.05
C ASP A 22 0.10 -14.02 -12.71
N CYS A 23 -0.95 -13.74 -11.93
CA CYS A 23 -2.33 -13.60 -12.42
C CYS A 23 -2.61 -12.26 -13.12
N GLN A 24 -1.63 -11.35 -13.24
CA GLN A 24 -1.76 -10.00 -13.77
C GLN A 24 -2.82 -9.16 -13.03
N ILE A 25 -2.89 -9.31 -11.71
CA ILE A 25 -3.80 -8.59 -10.81
C ILE A 25 -2.98 -7.68 -9.89
N LEU A 26 -3.32 -6.39 -9.89
CA LEU A 26 -2.85 -5.39 -8.94
C LEU A 26 -3.87 -5.26 -7.81
N HIS A 27 -3.46 -5.50 -6.55
CA HIS A 27 -4.38 -5.41 -5.42
C HIS A 27 -4.79 -3.96 -5.06
N HIS A 28 -3.83 -3.03 -5.18
CA HIS A 28 -3.91 -1.60 -4.84
C HIS A 28 -4.22 -1.22 -3.38
N ASP A 29 -4.58 -2.17 -2.53
CA ASP A 29 -4.88 -1.91 -1.12
C ASP A 29 -4.18 -2.91 -0.16
N ILE A 30 -2.87 -3.10 -0.33
CA ILE A 30 -2.08 -3.95 0.57
C ILE A 30 -1.79 -3.16 1.85
N GLN A 31 -2.59 -3.40 2.88
CA GLN A 31 -2.45 -2.80 4.21
C GLN A 31 -2.78 -3.82 5.29
N SER A 32 -2.34 -3.58 6.53
CA SER A 32 -2.52 -4.54 7.63
C SER A 32 -3.98 -4.95 7.86
N ALA A 33 -4.95 -4.05 7.62
CA ALA A 33 -6.38 -4.33 7.74
C ALA A 33 -6.89 -5.38 6.72
N ASN A 34 -6.17 -5.53 5.60
CA ASN A 34 -6.50 -6.46 4.51
C ASN A 34 -5.60 -7.72 4.53
N ILE A 35 -4.89 -7.96 5.64
CA ILE A 35 -4.08 -9.15 5.87
C ILE A 35 -4.71 -9.92 7.03
N LEU A 36 -5.32 -11.07 6.72
CA LEU A 36 -5.95 -11.92 7.71
C LEU A 36 -5.01 -13.05 8.14
N VAL A 37 -4.97 -13.33 9.43
CA VAL A 37 -4.28 -14.49 10.01
C VAL A 37 -5.34 -15.50 10.42
N ASN A 38 -5.26 -16.73 9.91
CA ASN A 38 -6.18 -17.80 10.34
C ASN A 38 -5.65 -18.54 11.59
N ILE A 39 -6.46 -19.48 12.11
CA ILE A 39 -6.12 -20.29 13.29
C ILE A 39 -4.85 -21.14 13.14
N ASN A 40 -4.39 -21.37 11.89
CA ASN A 40 -3.19 -22.14 11.56
C ASN A 40 -1.99 -21.22 11.28
N GLU A 41 -2.05 -19.95 11.69
CA GLU A 41 -1.02 -18.94 11.47
C GLU A 41 -0.67 -18.74 9.99
N LYS A 42 -1.63 -18.97 9.09
CA LYS A 42 -1.49 -18.69 7.65
C LYS A 42 -2.09 -17.35 7.30
N ILE A 43 -1.39 -16.63 6.44
CA ILE A 43 -1.83 -15.33 5.95
C ILE A 43 -2.75 -15.49 4.74
N LYS A 44 -3.78 -14.64 4.67
CA LYS A 44 -4.61 -14.43 3.48
C LYS A 44 -4.73 -12.94 3.17
N ILE A 45 -4.52 -12.58 1.91
CA ILE A 45 -4.82 -11.25 1.38
C ILE A 45 -6.33 -11.19 1.11
N THR A 46 -6.98 -10.12 1.56
CA THR A 46 -8.42 -9.87 1.38
C THR A 46 -8.69 -8.48 0.81
N ASN A 47 -9.97 -8.18 0.56
CA ASN A 47 -10.47 -6.88 0.08
C ASN A 47 -9.97 -6.49 -1.33
N PHE A 48 -10.43 -7.26 -2.32
CA PHE A 48 -10.13 -7.03 -3.74
C PHE A 48 -10.97 -5.93 -4.39
N GLY A 49 -11.71 -5.12 -3.62
CA GLY A 49 -12.61 -4.09 -4.16
C GLY A 49 -11.91 -3.02 -4.99
N SER A 50 -10.64 -2.73 -4.67
CA SER A 50 -9.78 -1.81 -5.41
C SER A 50 -8.88 -2.49 -6.43
N SER A 51 -8.98 -3.82 -6.58
CA SER A 51 -8.09 -4.58 -7.46
C SER A 51 -8.38 -4.31 -8.93
N LYS A 52 -7.32 -4.38 -9.75
CA LYS A 52 -7.35 -4.10 -11.18
C LYS A 52 -6.48 -5.08 -11.94
N LYS A 53 -6.81 -5.33 -13.21
CA LYS A 53 -5.87 -5.98 -14.12
C LYS A 53 -4.79 -4.97 -14.54
N PHE A 54 -3.64 -5.47 -14.99
CA PHE A 54 -2.50 -4.61 -15.34
C PHE A 54 -2.81 -3.60 -16.45
N TYR A 55 -3.75 -3.93 -17.35
CA TYR A 55 -4.17 -3.08 -18.45
C TYR A 55 -5.36 -2.17 -18.13
N ASP A 56 -5.94 -2.27 -16.93
CA ASP A 56 -7.03 -1.39 -16.54
C ASP A 56 -6.48 0.00 -16.16
N LEU A 57 -7.31 1.03 -16.34
CA LEU A 57 -6.96 2.38 -15.90
C LEU A 57 -6.88 2.44 -14.37
N THR A 58 -5.67 2.65 -13.83
CA THR A 58 -5.40 2.77 -12.39
C THR A 58 -5.35 4.21 -11.89
N ARG A 59 -5.28 5.19 -12.81
CA ARG A 59 -5.17 6.64 -12.51
C ARG A 59 -6.35 7.24 -11.72
N ASN A 60 -7.47 6.52 -11.65
CA ASN A 60 -8.66 6.95 -10.91
C ASN A 60 -8.64 6.48 -9.44
N ILE A 61 -7.61 5.74 -9.02
CA ILE A 61 -7.47 5.29 -7.63
C ILE A 61 -6.86 6.44 -6.83
N SER A 62 -7.72 7.30 -6.32
CA SER A 62 -7.32 8.44 -5.48
C SER A 62 -6.78 7.98 -4.12
N PRO A 63 -5.76 8.67 -3.58
CA PRO A 63 -5.34 8.44 -2.20
C PRO A 63 -6.48 8.75 -1.22
N ASN A 64 -6.61 7.90 -0.20
CA ASN A 64 -7.47 8.14 0.97
C ASN A 64 -6.58 8.29 2.21
N ILE A 65 -6.98 9.13 3.16
CA ILE A 65 -6.31 9.34 4.45
C ILE A 65 -6.02 8.02 5.16
N GLU A 66 -6.93 7.04 5.05
CA GLU A 66 -6.79 5.74 5.72
C GLU A 66 -5.66 4.87 5.15
N ASN A 67 -5.41 4.95 3.83
CA ASN A 67 -4.47 4.07 3.13
C ASN A 67 -3.20 4.79 2.62
N VAL A 68 -3.11 6.12 2.74
CA VAL A 68 -1.99 6.94 2.27
C VAL A 68 -0.62 6.41 2.73
N ARG A 69 -0.56 5.88 3.96
CA ARG A 69 0.67 5.34 4.59
C ARG A 69 1.23 4.09 3.88
N TYR A 70 0.37 3.41 3.13
CA TYR A 70 0.67 2.17 2.40
C TYR A 70 0.81 2.41 0.90
N MET A 71 0.59 3.64 0.43
CA MET A 71 0.68 3.96 -0.99
C MET A 71 2.11 4.23 -1.41
N ALA A 72 2.44 3.75 -2.61
CA ALA A 72 3.69 4.10 -3.27
C ALA A 72 3.71 5.60 -3.62
N PRO A 73 4.87 6.27 -3.55
CA PRO A 73 4.97 7.72 -3.67
C PRO A 73 4.45 8.25 -5.01
N GLU A 74 4.64 7.53 -6.11
CA GLU A 74 4.14 7.88 -7.44
C GLU A 74 2.60 7.94 -7.49
N LYS A 75 1.89 7.25 -6.60
CA LYS A 75 0.43 7.33 -6.49
C LYS A 75 -0.05 8.55 -5.69
N LEU A 76 0.84 9.19 -4.94
CA LEU A 76 0.56 10.42 -4.19
C LEU A 76 0.78 11.67 -5.06
N LEU A 77 1.58 11.53 -6.12
CA LEU A 77 1.82 12.57 -7.11
C LEU A 77 0.64 12.59 -8.09
N THR A 78 -0.42 13.32 -7.75
CA THR A 78 -1.53 13.57 -8.69
C THR A 78 -1.08 14.54 -9.77
N ASP A 79 -1.29 14.13 -11.02
CA ASP A 79 -0.90 14.84 -12.25
C ASP A 79 -1.74 16.11 -12.43
N ASN A 80 -1.46 17.13 -11.63
CA ASN A 80 -1.87 18.49 -11.92
C ASN A 80 -0.75 19.10 -12.78
N ASN A 81 -1.12 19.59 -13.96
CA ASN A 81 -0.30 20.27 -14.98
C ASN A 81 0.55 21.47 -14.50
N THR A 82 1.34 21.33 -13.44
CA THR A 82 2.21 22.38 -12.93
C THR A 82 3.54 21.78 -12.51
N LYS A 83 4.43 21.72 -13.50
CA LYS A 83 5.89 21.61 -13.40
C LYS A 83 6.41 20.40 -12.61
N LYS A 84 7.44 19.78 -13.17
CA LYS A 84 8.32 18.83 -12.49
C LYS A 84 9.06 19.51 -11.33
N GLU A 85 8.35 19.95 -10.30
CA GLU A 85 8.95 20.13 -8.99
C GLU A 85 8.91 18.76 -8.35
N LYS A 86 10.09 18.13 -8.27
CA LYS A 86 10.33 17.07 -7.29
C LYS A 86 9.97 17.69 -5.95
N VAL A 87 8.73 17.51 -5.49
CA VAL A 87 8.37 17.83 -4.11
C VAL A 87 9.29 16.93 -3.30
N PRO A 88 10.27 17.48 -2.56
CA PRO A 88 11.07 16.68 -1.67
C PRO A 88 10.11 15.97 -0.72
N TYR A 89 10.56 14.91 -0.06
CA TYR A 89 9.83 14.27 1.04
C TYR A 89 9.71 15.25 2.21
N ASP A 90 8.99 16.35 1.99
CA ASP A 90 9.00 17.55 2.80
C ASP A 90 8.31 17.15 4.09
N LEU A 91 9.09 17.24 5.17
CA LEU A 91 8.70 16.87 6.52
C LEU A 91 7.34 17.48 6.90
N LYS A 92 6.95 18.61 6.28
CA LYS A 92 5.62 19.22 6.40
C LYS A 92 4.44 18.32 6.03
N LEU A 93 4.56 17.48 5.01
CA LEU A 93 3.48 16.54 4.66
C LEU A 93 3.36 15.49 5.76
N LEU A 94 4.48 14.96 6.25
CA LEU A 94 4.49 14.02 7.37
C LEU A 94 4.01 14.68 8.68
N GLU A 95 4.36 15.93 8.96
CA GLU A 95 3.91 16.71 10.13
C GLU A 95 2.40 16.92 10.12
N HIS A 96 1.83 17.27 8.95
CA HIS A 96 0.37 17.40 8.79
C HIS A 96 -0.35 16.07 8.98
N TYR A 97 0.22 14.96 8.49
CA TYR A 97 -0.37 13.62 8.59
C TYR A 97 -0.20 12.95 9.97
N TYR A 98 0.86 13.24 10.71
CA TYR A 98 1.16 12.61 12.01
C TYR A 98 0.94 13.52 13.23
N GLY A 99 0.54 14.79 13.03
CA GLY A 99 0.09 15.69 14.09
C GLY A 99 1.14 15.99 15.17
N LYS A 100 2.44 15.90 14.85
CA LYS A 100 3.52 16.17 15.79
C LYS A 100 4.45 17.25 15.25
N SER A 101 4.53 18.37 15.97
CA SER A 101 5.62 19.34 15.83
C SER A 101 6.88 18.67 16.37
N LEU A 102 7.88 18.45 15.51
CA LEU A 102 9.23 18.11 15.94
C LEU A 102 9.90 19.42 16.36
N ASN A 103 9.87 19.72 17.66
CA ASN A 103 10.80 20.65 18.31
C ASN A 103 12.04 19.88 18.77
#